data_AF-A0A7W0W271-F1
#
_entry.id   AF-A0A7W0W271-F1
#
_cell.length_a   1.000
_cell.length_b   1.000
_cell.length_c   1.000
_cell.angle_alpha   90.00
_cell.angle_beta   90.00
_cell.angle_gamma   90.00
#
_symmetry.space_group_name_H-M   'P 1'
#
loop_
_entity.id
_entity.type
_entity.pdbx_description
1 polymer ?
#
loop_
_entity_poly.entity_id
_entity_poly.type
_entity_poly.pdbx_seq_one_letter_code
_entity_poly.pdbx_strand_id
1 'polypeptide(L)'
;LYTRTKFAKGTADMSYGLFVSDSSAAHRRLSIGGSNAGLQSGLVIYPDDDLVIVVLSNTWGIGANSGEMNQGLLSRLAAICMGWKPE
;
A
#
# COMPACT_ATOMS: atom_id res chain seq x y z
N LEU A 1 -6.83 5.96 15.91
CA LEU A 1 -7.59 5.36 14.78
C LEU A 1 -6.56 4.80 13.79
N TYR A 2 -6.88 3.84 12.91
CA TYR A 2 -5.96 3.16 11.96
C TYR A 2 -5.09 2.00 12.48
N THR A 3 -5.53 1.27 13.51
CA THR A 3 -4.91 0.00 13.91
C THR A 3 -5.56 -1.18 13.19
N ARG A 4 -4.80 -2.25 12.89
CA ARG A 4 -5.36 -3.52 12.44
C ARG A 4 -6.49 -3.97 13.37
N THR A 5 -7.60 -4.40 12.79
CA THR A 5 -8.75 -4.87 13.56
C THR A 5 -8.38 -6.21 14.21
N LYS A 6 -8.40 -6.26 15.55
CA LYS A 6 -8.19 -7.50 16.31
C LYS A 6 -9.50 -8.27 16.42
N PHE A 7 -9.47 -9.57 16.15
CA PHE A 7 -10.59 -10.48 16.39
C PHE A 7 -10.11 -11.72 17.15
N ALA A 8 -11.03 -12.54 17.65
CA ALA A 8 -10.75 -13.61 18.61
C ALA A 8 -9.66 -14.63 18.18
N LYS A 9 -9.29 -14.69 16.89
CA LYS A 9 -8.30 -15.62 16.33
C LYS A 9 -7.19 -14.94 15.50
N GLY A 10 -7.04 -13.62 15.53
CA GLY A 10 -5.98 -12.96 14.76
C GLY A 10 -6.12 -11.45 14.59
N THR A 11 -5.25 -10.88 13.75
CA THR A 11 -5.35 -9.51 13.27
C THR A 11 -5.78 -9.51 11.81
N ALA A 12 -6.73 -8.66 11.45
CA ALA A 12 -7.09 -8.46 10.06
C ALA A 12 -6.07 -7.55 9.41
N ASP A 13 -5.54 -7.97 8.27
CA ASP A 13 -4.68 -7.11 7.45
C ASP A 13 -5.44 -5.90 6.92
N MET A 14 -6.78 -5.99 6.81
CA MET A 14 -7.64 -4.86 6.43
C MET A 14 -8.39 -4.24 7.61
N SER A 15 -8.44 -2.91 7.63
CA SER A 15 -9.29 -2.11 8.54
C SER A 15 -9.81 -0.87 7.80
N TYR A 16 -11.08 -0.51 8.01
CA TYR A 16 -11.73 0.64 7.35
C TYR A 16 -11.61 0.65 5.81
N GLY A 17 -11.55 -0.52 5.18
CA GLY A 17 -11.37 -0.65 3.73
C GLY A 17 -9.94 -0.50 3.22
N LEU A 18 -8.96 -0.30 4.10
CA LEU A 18 -7.53 -0.20 3.77
C LEU A 18 -6.77 -1.42 4.30
N PHE A 19 -5.77 -1.88 3.57
CA PHE A 19 -4.74 -2.75 4.14
C PHE A 19 -3.85 -1.93 5.07
N VAL A 20 -3.51 -2.47 6.23
CA VAL A 20 -2.69 -1.82 7.26
C VAL A 20 -1.45 -2.67 7.48
N SER A 21 -0.27 -2.06 7.51
CA SER A 21 0.99 -2.73 7.83
C SER A 21 0.95 -3.36 9.22
N ASP A 22 1.89 -4.27 9.49
CA ASP A 22 2.07 -4.76 10.85
C ASP A 22 2.44 -3.59 11.78
N SER A 23 2.02 -3.72 13.03
CA SER A 23 2.47 -2.87 14.13
C SER A 23 3.99 -2.86 14.33
N SER A 24 4.71 -3.88 13.88
CA SER A 24 6.17 -3.96 13.96
C SER A 24 6.90 -3.35 12.76
N ALA A 25 6.19 -2.92 11.71
CA ALA A 25 6.81 -2.28 10.55
C ALA A 25 7.51 -0.97 10.95
N ALA A 26 8.68 -0.71 10.38
CA ALA A 26 9.44 0.52 10.66
C ALA A 26 8.65 1.78 10.26
N HIS A 27 7.96 1.72 9.12
CA HIS A 27 7.07 2.77 8.64
C HIS A 27 5.65 2.22 8.55
N ARG A 28 4.73 2.84 9.30
CA ARG A 28 3.33 2.43 9.26
C ARG A 28 2.75 2.78 7.89
N ARG A 29 2.13 1.80 7.23
CA ARG A 29 1.59 1.93 5.88
C ARG A 29 0.12 1.55 5.84
N LEU A 30 -0.70 2.42 5.25
CA LEU A 30 -2.06 2.12 4.82
C LEU A 30 -2.06 2.01 3.29
N SER A 31 -2.73 1.02 2.72
CA SER A 31 -2.74 0.85 1.27
C SER A 31 -4.05 0.30 0.75
N ILE A 32 -4.41 0.68 -0.46
CA ILE A 32 -5.49 0.07 -1.23
C ILE A 32 -5.15 0.14 -2.71
N GLY A 33 -5.59 -0.84 -3.48
CA GLY A 33 -5.43 -0.86 -4.93
C GLY A 33 -6.69 -1.41 -5.58
N GLY A 34 -6.87 -1.09 -6.85
CA GLY A 34 -8.02 -1.52 -7.63
C GLY A 34 -7.63 -1.73 -9.08
N SER A 35 -8.32 -2.66 -9.74
CA SER A 35 -8.07 -2.93 -11.13
C SER A 35 -9.38 -3.13 -11.89
N ASN A 36 -9.47 -2.50 -13.06
CA ASN A 36 -10.54 -2.67 -14.04
C ASN A 36 -9.93 -2.73 -15.44
N ALA A 37 -10.68 -3.19 -16.43
CA ALA A 37 -10.22 -3.19 -17.82
C ALA A 37 -9.72 -1.79 -18.22
N GLY A 38 -8.44 -1.67 -18.58
CA GLY A 38 -7.82 -0.40 -18.95
C GLY A 38 -7.45 0.54 -17.80
N LEU A 39 -7.52 0.11 -16.53
CA LEU A 39 -7.04 0.90 -15.39
C LEU A 39 -6.53 0.02 -14.23
N GLN A 40 -5.32 0.32 -13.78
CA GLN A 40 -4.76 -0.11 -12.50
C GLN A 40 -4.56 1.13 -11.63
N SER A 41 -5.02 1.07 -10.37
CA SER A 41 -4.79 2.11 -9.37
C SER A 41 -4.20 1.53 -8.09
N GLY A 42 -3.37 2.33 -7.43
CA GLY A 42 -2.81 2.07 -6.11
C GLY A 42 -2.68 3.37 -5.32
N LEU A 43 -2.99 3.30 -4.03
CA LEU A 43 -2.86 4.36 -3.04
C LEU A 43 -2.10 3.79 -1.84
N VAL A 44 -1.08 4.52 -1.40
CA VAL A 44 -0.33 4.25 -0.17
C VAL A 44 -0.24 5.53 0.66
N ILE A 45 -0.46 5.41 1.95
CA ILE A 45 -0.39 6.49 2.94
C ILE A 45 0.57 6.04 4.05
N TYR A 46 1.56 6.87 4.34
CA TYR A 46 2.43 6.76 5.51
C TYR A 46 2.07 7.91 6.46
N PRO A 47 1.13 7.68 7.39
CA PRO A 47 0.53 8.75 8.19
C PRO A 47 1.52 9.35 9.19
N ASP A 48 2.52 8.58 9.62
CA ASP A 48 3.52 9.02 10.59
C ASP A 48 4.69 9.78 9.90
N ASP A 49 4.73 9.76 8.56
CA ASP A 49 5.82 10.30 7.74
C ASP A 49 5.35 11.41 6.77
N ASP A 50 4.11 11.90 6.92
CA ASP A 50 3.47 12.91 6.07
C ASP A 50 3.55 12.62 4.55
N LEU A 51 3.49 11.33 4.17
CA LEU A 51 3.65 10.90 2.77
C LEU A 51 2.41 10.18 2.25
N VAL A 52 1.97 10.59 1.05
CA VAL A 52 0.93 9.90 0.27
C VAL A 52 1.43 9.68 -1.15
N ILE A 53 1.28 8.46 -1.66
CA ILE A 53 1.64 8.09 -3.02
C ILE A 53 0.42 7.51 -3.72
N VAL A 54 0.16 8.00 -4.93
CA VAL A 54 -0.90 7.50 -5.81
C VAL A 54 -0.27 7.11 -7.15
N VAL A 55 -0.59 5.92 -7.63
CA VAL A 55 -0.22 5.48 -8.99
C VAL A 55 -1.47 5.09 -9.74
N LEU A 56 -1.57 5.60 -10.97
CA LEU A 56 -2.62 5.27 -11.94
C LEU A 56 -1.93 4.84 -13.23
N SER A 57 -2.36 3.70 -13.79
CA SER A 57 -1.87 3.21 -15.07
C SER A 57 -3.03 2.70 -15.92
N ASN A 58 -3.02 3.00 -17.22
CA ASN A 58 -4.07 2.55 -18.15
C ASN A 58 -3.81 1.15 -18.74
N THR A 59 -2.85 0.40 -18.23
CA THR A 59 -2.35 -0.83 -18.86
C THR A 59 -2.80 -2.11 -18.19
N TRP A 60 -3.89 -2.11 -17.42
CA TRP A 60 -4.34 -3.33 -16.75
C TRP A 60 -4.86 -4.37 -17.75
N GLY A 61 -4.23 -5.55 -17.76
CA GLY A 61 -4.65 -6.71 -18.55
C GLY A 61 -3.57 -7.37 -19.41
N ILE A 62 -2.55 -6.64 -19.89
CA ILE A 62 -1.48 -7.21 -20.73
C ILE A 62 -0.13 -7.05 -20.04
N GLY A 63 0.48 -8.16 -19.60
CA GLY A 63 1.76 -8.14 -18.88
C GLY A 63 1.73 -7.37 -17.56
N ALA A 64 0.53 -7.07 -17.05
CA ALA A 64 0.34 -6.22 -15.88
C ALA A 64 0.78 -6.96 -14.61
N ASN A 65 1.81 -6.43 -13.96
CA ASN A 65 2.31 -6.96 -12.70
C ASN A 65 1.61 -6.23 -11.55
N SER A 66 0.33 -6.54 -11.34
CA SER A 66 -0.56 -5.80 -10.43
C SER A 66 -0.08 -5.78 -8.98
N GLY A 67 0.53 -6.88 -8.52
CA GLY A 67 1.16 -6.94 -7.19
C GLY A 67 2.34 -5.99 -7.06
N GLU A 68 3.18 -5.91 -8.10
CA GLU A 68 4.31 -4.97 -8.13
C GLU A 68 3.83 -3.52 -8.09
N MET A 69 2.83 -3.20 -8.90
CA MET A 69 2.34 -1.83 -9.04
C MET A 69 1.59 -1.33 -7.79
N ASN A 70 0.91 -2.22 -7.06
CA ASN A 70 0.14 -1.86 -5.87
C ASN A 70 0.92 -2.00 -4.55
N GLN A 71 2.11 -2.60 -4.57
CA GLN A 71 2.89 -2.82 -3.35
C GLN A 71 4.37 -2.46 -3.54
N GLY A 72 5.12 -3.28 -4.28
CA GLY A 72 6.57 -3.18 -4.38
C GLY A 72 7.07 -1.84 -4.93
N LEU A 73 6.43 -1.32 -5.98
CA LEU A 73 6.75 -0.04 -6.58
C LEU A 73 6.49 1.11 -5.60
N LEU A 74 5.34 1.09 -4.92
CA LEU A 74 4.94 2.15 -3.99
C LEU A 74 5.88 2.22 -2.79
N SER A 75 6.26 1.08 -2.21
CA SER A 75 7.24 1.03 -1.12
C SER A 75 8.61 1.55 -1.55
N ARG A 76 9.07 1.21 -2.76
CA ARG A 76 10.36 1.70 -3.29
C ARG A 76 10.33 3.20 -3.56
N LEU A 77 9.23 3.71 -4.11
CA LEU A 77 9.04 5.15 -4.30
C LEU A 77 9.05 5.89 -2.95
N ALA A 78 8.39 5.34 -1.92
CA ALA A 78 8.41 5.92 -0.59
C ALA A 78 9.82 6.00 -0.01
N ALA A 79 10.58 4.90 -0.09
CA ALA A 79 11.96 4.87 0.39
C ALA A 79 12.85 5.91 -0.34
N ILE A 80 12.68 6.07 -1.65
CA ILE A 80 13.41 7.08 -2.43
C ILE A 80 13.02 8.50 -2.01
N CYS A 81 11.73 8.79 -1.87
CA CYS A 81 11.24 10.13 -1.52
C CYS A 81 11.68 10.57 -0.12
N MET A 82 11.74 9.63 0.82
CA MET A 82 12.01 9.91 2.23
C MET A 82 13.45 9.63 2.66
N GLY A 83 14.26 9.03 1.79
CA GLY A 83 15.62 8.60 2.12
C GLY A 83 15.69 7.42 3.10
N TRP A 84 14.67 6.56 3.11
CA TRP A 84 14.66 5.35 3.95
C TRP A 84 15.60 4.28 3.39
N LYS A 85 16.07 3.40 4.27
CA LYS A 85 16.75 2.20 3.81
C LYS A 85 15.75 1.28 3.08
N PRO A 86 16.09 0.70 1.93
CA PRO A 86 15.27 -0.32 1.31
C PRO A 86 15.10 -1.51 2.26
N GLU A 87 13.86 -2.00 2.38
CA GLU A 87 13.52 -3.25 3.09
C GLU A 87 13.91 -4.49 2.26
#